data_AF-A0A2V8KAS9-F1
#
_entry.id   AF-A0A2V8KAS9-F1
#
_cell.length_a   1.000
_cell.length_b   1.000
_cell.length_c   1.000
_cell.angle_alpha   90.00
_cell.angle_beta   90.00
_cell.angle_gamma   90.00
#
_symmetry.space_group_name_H-M   'P 1'
#
loop_
_entity.id
_entity.type
_entity.pdbx_description
1 polymer ?
#
loop_
_entity_poly.entity_id
_entity_poly.type
_entity_poly.pdbx_seq_one_letter_code
_entity_poly.pdbx_strand_id
1 'polypeptide(L)'
;MKRDSLYLYIIPIACVVLLLVFTLRLYTFAYFWNDDFNNLYWVQTQSFSQMVGYVVNPASDFFRPAGMFLYWAALQLFDRNAQAYHLLLWSLHAINVGLVYWILRRFTGSHAGAMVGAMLFSSQYLLNDLYWSFGTIFEVASAMLYFAGILLWSRERRSLKEIWLAYDLLIRRNMRWKMLVHLILPVAIGAGYGFRKVLEMHGTYPTHPYYMDMRWLTLGRGFGGYFNWLFNVELRWQIWAIGFTAILLMFLFLKKKPAAFFQLYIFITFLPVIFLINHREFFYWYIPLLGVSGLAAILTRDAAAFFGRFIPQRLLAPTSCALFALLCYAAYGRTRDLTQSRREWPPPGETLVFRSYPQYFDRGVLLFATQIALRRTDIGAQLVDTFPPDARYRLRFEASRIIAEE
;
A
#
# COMPACT_ATOMS: atom_id res chain seq x y z
N MET A 1 -13.74 -14.41 32.08
CA MET A 1 -14.30 -13.57 30.98
C MET A 1 -15.77 -13.95 30.81
N LYS A 2 -16.72 -13.00 30.93
CA LYS A 2 -18.16 -13.30 30.72
C LYS A 2 -18.40 -13.72 29.27
N ARG A 3 -19.28 -14.69 29.04
CA ARG A 3 -19.62 -15.24 27.71
C ARG A 3 -20.00 -14.17 26.68
N ASP A 4 -20.61 -13.07 27.13
CA ASP A 4 -20.98 -11.91 26.30
C ASP A 4 -19.78 -11.11 25.78
N SER A 5 -18.63 -11.17 26.48
CA SER A 5 -17.40 -10.51 26.02
C SER A 5 -16.79 -11.23 24.82
N LEU A 6 -16.95 -12.54 24.69
CA LEU A 6 -16.29 -13.35 23.66
C LEU A 6 -16.81 -13.02 22.24
N TYR A 7 -18.11 -12.81 22.09
CA TYR A 7 -18.74 -12.46 20.80
C TYR A 7 -18.29 -11.10 20.26
N LEU A 8 -17.94 -10.15 21.14
CA LEU A 8 -17.40 -8.85 20.76
C LEU A 8 -16.01 -8.95 20.11
N TYR A 9 -15.27 -10.05 20.32
CA TYR A 9 -13.97 -10.29 19.71
C TYR A 9 -14.07 -11.23 18.50
N ILE A 10 -14.80 -12.34 18.63
CA ILE A 10 -14.80 -13.40 17.60
C ILE A 10 -15.42 -12.91 16.30
N ILE A 11 -16.57 -12.22 16.35
CA ILE A 11 -17.29 -11.85 15.13
C ILE A 11 -16.49 -10.86 14.27
N PRO A 12 -15.93 -9.76 14.83
CA PRO A 12 -15.12 -8.85 14.02
C PRO A 12 -13.82 -9.46 13.51
N ILE A 13 -13.15 -10.30 14.32
CA ILE A 13 -11.97 -11.06 13.85
C ILE A 13 -12.36 -11.96 12.68
N ALA A 14 -13.47 -12.68 12.80
CA ALA A 14 -13.99 -13.51 11.72
C ALA A 14 -14.32 -12.67 10.48
N CYS A 15 -14.89 -11.47 10.60
CA CYS A 15 -15.14 -10.57 9.46
C CYS A 15 -13.85 -10.13 8.77
N VAL A 16 -12.81 -9.73 9.51
CA VAL A 16 -11.51 -9.36 8.95
C VAL A 16 -10.85 -10.57 8.27
N VAL A 17 -10.84 -11.72 8.93
CA VAL A 17 -10.29 -12.98 8.38
C VAL A 17 -11.04 -13.40 7.13
N LEU A 18 -12.37 -13.37 7.14
CA LEU A 18 -13.20 -13.68 5.99
C LEU A 18 -12.90 -12.70 4.85
N LEU A 19 -12.83 -11.40 5.10
CA LEU A 19 -12.52 -10.41 4.08
C LEU A 19 -11.14 -10.67 3.46
N LEU A 20 -10.14 -10.99 4.29
CA LEU A 20 -8.81 -11.36 3.82
C LEU A 20 -8.85 -12.65 2.98
N VAL A 21 -9.55 -13.69 3.43
CA VAL A 21 -9.68 -14.96 2.68
C VAL A 21 -10.44 -14.76 1.37
N PHE A 22 -11.52 -13.97 1.37
CA PHE A 22 -12.27 -13.63 0.16
C PHE A 22 -11.40 -12.83 -0.81
N THR A 23 -10.67 -11.83 -0.31
CA THR A 23 -9.76 -11.04 -1.14
C THR A 23 -8.67 -11.93 -1.73
N LEU A 24 -8.03 -12.79 -0.94
CA LEU A 24 -7.09 -13.81 -1.42
C LEU A 24 -7.71 -14.71 -2.51
N ARG A 25 -8.94 -15.18 -2.32
CA ARG A 25 -9.64 -16.03 -3.30
C ARG A 25 -10.00 -15.30 -4.60
N LEU A 26 -10.14 -13.97 -4.59
CA LEU A 26 -10.30 -13.19 -5.83
C LEU A 26 -9.03 -13.25 -6.69
N TYR A 27 -7.89 -13.59 -6.10
CA TYR A 27 -6.63 -13.78 -6.79
C TYR A 27 -6.22 -15.26 -6.83
N THR A 28 -6.68 -15.95 -7.88
CA THR A 28 -6.40 -17.37 -8.11
C THR A 28 -5.11 -17.64 -8.88
N PHE A 29 -4.30 -16.63 -9.15
CA PHE A 29 -3.18 -16.66 -10.09
C PHE A 29 -1.99 -15.92 -9.48
N ALA A 30 -0.77 -16.40 -9.70
CA ALA A 30 0.45 -15.76 -9.25
C ALA A 30 1.37 -15.51 -10.45
N TYR A 31 2.13 -14.41 -10.41
CA TYR A 31 3.00 -14.01 -11.52
C TYR A 31 4.20 -13.20 -11.00
N PHE A 32 5.33 -13.23 -11.69
CA PHE A 32 6.39 -12.25 -11.44
C PHE A 32 6.20 -11.05 -12.35
N TRP A 33 6.30 -9.85 -11.79
CA TRP A 33 6.35 -8.61 -12.55
C TRP A 33 7.77 -8.35 -13.07
N ASN A 34 7.94 -7.36 -13.95
CA ASN A 34 9.27 -7.00 -14.48
C ASN A 34 10.27 -6.67 -13.34
N ASP A 35 9.80 -5.92 -12.34
CA ASP A 35 10.62 -5.57 -11.17
C ASP A 35 11.01 -6.79 -10.35
N ASP A 36 10.16 -7.82 -10.27
CA ASP A 36 10.48 -9.06 -9.57
C ASP A 36 11.65 -9.79 -10.24
N PHE A 37 11.63 -9.91 -11.58
CA PHE A 37 12.73 -10.53 -12.30
C PHE A 37 14.04 -9.75 -12.15
N ASN A 38 13.98 -8.42 -12.18
CA ASN A 38 15.15 -7.59 -11.93
C ASN A 38 15.68 -7.81 -10.51
N ASN A 39 14.82 -7.76 -9.49
CA ASN A 39 15.22 -7.97 -8.11
C ASN A 39 15.80 -9.37 -7.88
N LEU A 40 15.18 -10.41 -8.44
CA LEU A 40 15.66 -11.79 -8.40
C LEU A 40 17.02 -11.94 -9.08
N TYR A 41 17.21 -11.30 -10.24
CA TYR A 41 18.48 -11.29 -10.95
C TYR A 41 19.61 -10.68 -10.10
N TRP A 42 19.32 -9.62 -9.34
CA TRP A 42 20.31 -8.99 -8.47
C TRP A 42 20.67 -9.89 -7.29
N VAL A 43 19.68 -10.47 -6.61
CA VAL A 43 19.94 -11.24 -5.38
C VAL A 43 20.47 -12.64 -5.63
N GLN A 44 20.24 -13.26 -6.80
CA GLN A 44 20.72 -14.63 -7.09
C GLN A 44 22.25 -14.75 -7.06
N THR A 45 22.97 -13.65 -7.28
CA THR A 45 24.43 -13.60 -7.31
C THR A 45 25.04 -13.26 -5.94
N GLN A 46 24.20 -13.03 -4.92
CA GLN A 46 24.63 -12.59 -3.59
C GLN A 46 24.61 -13.75 -2.58
N SER A 47 25.61 -13.78 -1.71
CA SER A 47 25.66 -14.66 -0.54
C SER A 47 24.96 -14.05 0.68
N PHE A 48 24.64 -14.88 1.67
CA PHE A 48 24.04 -14.43 2.92
C PHE A 48 24.85 -13.32 3.61
N SER A 49 26.17 -13.49 3.71
CA SER A 49 27.05 -12.51 4.38
C SER A 49 27.12 -11.18 3.65
N GLN A 50 27.11 -11.19 2.31
CA GLN A 50 27.04 -9.96 1.51
C GLN A 50 25.72 -9.23 1.75
N MET A 51 24.60 -9.95 1.74
CA MET A 51 23.30 -9.34 1.99
C MET A 51 23.19 -8.74 3.39
N VAL A 52 23.66 -9.44 4.42
CA VAL A 52 23.75 -8.88 5.79
C VAL A 52 24.65 -7.64 5.79
N GLY A 53 25.79 -7.70 5.11
CA GLY A 53 26.71 -6.57 4.93
C GLY A 53 26.02 -5.34 4.35
N TYR A 54 25.20 -5.51 3.31
CA TYR A 54 24.45 -4.40 2.70
C TYR A 54 23.39 -3.82 3.63
N VAL A 55 22.74 -4.64 4.47
CA VAL A 55 21.70 -4.17 5.41
C VAL A 55 22.29 -3.38 6.57
N VAL A 56 23.43 -3.82 7.12
CA VAL A 56 24.04 -3.16 8.28
C VAL A 56 24.94 -1.99 7.90
N ASN A 57 25.35 -1.89 6.62
CA ASN A 57 26.15 -0.79 6.11
C ASN A 57 25.26 0.38 5.64
N PRO A 58 25.19 1.50 6.40
CA PRO A 58 24.38 2.66 5.99
C PRO A 58 24.92 3.37 4.75
N ALA A 59 26.16 3.08 4.34
CA ALA A 59 26.78 3.60 3.12
C ALA A 59 26.71 2.59 1.96
N SER A 60 25.90 1.53 2.08
CA SER A 60 25.69 0.57 0.99
C SER A 60 24.98 1.24 -0.19
N ASP A 61 25.58 1.18 -1.37
CA ASP A 61 24.95 1.58 -2.63
C ASP A 61 24.05 0.47 -3.22
N PHE A 62 23.95 -0.68 -2.53
CA PHE A 62 23.06 -1.75 -2.95
C PHE A 62 21.61 -1.31 -2.86
N PHE A 63 20.84 -1.57 -3.92
CA PHE A 63 19.47 -1.08 -4.03
C PHE A 63 18.60 -1.66 -2.90
N ARG A 64 18.04 -0.79 -2.04
CA ARG A 64 17.07 -1.14 -0.97
C ARG A 64 17.42 -2.42 -0.19
N PRO A 65 18.57 -2.47 0.52
CA PRO A 65 19.15 -3.72 1.02
C PRO A 65 18.22 -4.57 1.88
N ALA A 66 17.45 -3.94 2.78
CA ALA A 66 16.53 -4.64 3.67
C ALA A 66 15.40 -5.36 2.92
N GLY A 67 14.86 -4.75 1.87
CA GLY A 67 13.82 -5.40 1.05
C GLY A 67 14.41 -6.41 0.07
N MET A 68 15.59 -6.15 -0.49
CA MET A 68 16.29 -7.16 -1.30
C MET A 68 16.68 -8.39 -0.48
N PHE A 69 16.91 -8.25 0.83
CA PHE A 69 17.11 -9.40 1.70
C PHE A 69 15.88 -10.31 1.77
N LEU A 70 14.67 -9.74 1.68
CA LEU A 70 13.45 -10.53 1.59
C LEU A 70 13.35 -11.28 0.25
N TYR A 71 13.75 -10.65 -0.86
CA TYR A 71 13.87 -11.33 -2.16
C TYR A 71 14.88 -12.46 -2.11
N TRP A 72 16.05 -12.23 -1.52
CA TRP A 72 17.08 -13.25 -1.36
C TRP A 72 16.56 -14.43 -0.55
N ALA A 73 15.94 -14.17 0.60
CA ALA A 73 15.37 -15.22 1.46
C ALA A 73 14.24 -15.98 0.75
N ALA A 74 13.35 -15.28 0.03
CA ALA A 74 12.28 -15.90 -0.74
C ALA A 74 12.83 -16.80 -1.85
N LEU A 75 13.91 -16.37 -2.54
CA LEU A 75 14.57 -17.18 -3.55
C LEU A 75 15.19 -18.45 -2.96
N GLN A 76 15.83 -18.38 -1.80
CA GLN A 76 16.39 -19.56 -1.14
C GLN A 76 15.31 -20.56 -0.66
N LEU A 77 14.15 -20.06 -0.24
CA LEU A 77 13.09 -20.89 0.34
C LEU A 77 12.11 -21.45 -0.70
N PHE A 78 11.84 -20.68 -1.75
CA PHE A 78 10.74 -20.96 -2.67
C PHE A 78 11.17 -21.02 -4.14
N ASP A 79 12.47 -20.83 -4.42
CA ASP A 79 13.01 -20.75 -5.77
C ASP A 79 12.19 -19.79 -6.65
N ARG A 80 11.72 -20.23 -7.83
CA ARG A 80 10.92 -19.44 -8.77
C ARG A 80 9.41 -19.68 -8.62
N ASN A 81 8.96 -20.19 -7.48
CA ASN A 81 7.53 -20.41 -7.23
C ASN A 81 6.82 -19.09 -6.91
N ALA A 82 6.33 -18.38 -7.93
CA ALA A 82 5.61 -17.11 -7.77
C ALA A 82 4.49 -17.16 -6.72
N GLN A 83 3.76 -18.28 -6.60
CA GLN A 83 2.68 -18.40 -5.64
C GLN A 83 3.15 -18.22 -4.19
N ALA A 84 4.32 -18.76 -3.85
CA ALA A 84 4.88 -18.63 -2.51
C ALA A 84 5.24 -17.19 -2.16
N TYR A 85 5.70 -16.41 -3.15
CA TYR A 85 6.01 -14.98 -3.00
C TYR A 85 4.75 -14.18 -2.70
N HIS A 86 3.65 -14.45 -3.43
CA HIS A 86 2.38 -13.77 -3.20
C HIS A 86 1.79 -14.13 -1.84
N LEU A 87 1.90 -15.40 -1.43
CA LEU A 87 1.49 -15.83 -0.10
C LEU A 87 2.31 -15.16 1.01
N LEU A 88 3.62 -14.97 0.80
CA LEU A 88 4.47 -14.24 1.73
C LEU A 88 4.03 -12.77 1.84
N LEU A 89 3.85 -12.08 0.72
CA LEU A 89 3.36 -10.70 0.68
C LEU A 89 2.00 -10.56 1.36
N TRP A 90 1.07 -11.45 1.03
CA TRP A 90 -0.27 -11.50 1.61
C TRP A 90 -0.23 -11.76 3.12
N SER A 91 0.68 -12.61 3.58
CA SER A 91 0.88 -12.89 5.01
C SER A 91 1.38 -11.65 5.75
N LEU A 92 2.34 -10.92 5.18
CA LEU A 92 2.82 -9.66 5.74
C LEU A 92 1.73 -8.58 5.76
N HIS A 93 0.91 -8.51 4.71
CA HIS A 93 -0.25 -7.63 4.68
C HIS A 93 -1.26 -7.98 5.79
N ALA A 94 -1.57 -9.27 6.00
CA ALA A 94 -2.44 -9.72 7.08
C ALA A 94 -1.88 -9.37 8.47
N ILE A 95 -0.56 -9.48 8.65
CA ILE A 95 0.11 -9.01 9.87
C ILE A 95 -0.09 -7.51 10.04
N ASN A 96 0.10 -6.70 8.98
CA ASN A 96 -0.14 -5.26 9.02
C ASN A 96 -1.57 -4.90 9.39
N VAL A 97 -2.58 -5.61 8.86
CA VAL A 97 -3.98 -5.44 9.26
C VAL A 97 -4.16 -5.68 10.75
N GLY A 98 -3.52 -6.72 11.30
CA GLY A 98 -3.50 -6.99 12.73
C GLY A 98 -2.85 -5.86 13.53
N LEU A 99 -1.70 -5.35 13.10
CA LEU A 99 -1.02 -4.23 13.74
C LEU A 99 -1.89 -2.96 13.73
N VAL A 100 -2.49 -2.63 12.57
CA VAL A 100 -3.42 -1.52 12.41
C VAL A 100 -4.59 -1.65 13.38
N TYR A 101 -5.23 -2.82 13.48
CA TYR A 101 -6.29 -3.05 14.47
C TYR A 101 -5.83 -2.69 15.88
N TRP A 102 -4.66 -3.17 16.31
CA TRP A 102 -4.15 -2.88 17.65
C TRP A 102 -3.84 -1.40 17.86
N ILE A 103 -3.29 -0.71 16.85
CA ILE A 103 -3.05 0.75 16.90
C ILE A 103 -4.39 1.46 17.09
N LEU A 104 -5.35 1.19 16.21
CA LEU A 104 -6.65 1.84 16.25
C LEU A 104 -7.39 1.54 17.54
N ARG A 105 -7.32 0.29 18.04
CA ARG A 105 -7.94 -0.11 19.31
C ARG A 105 -7.42 0.70 20.48
N ARG A 106 -6.13 1.01 20.45
CA ARG A 106 -5.46 1.80 21.48
C ARG A 106 -5.83 3.27 21.43
N PHE A 107 -5.78 3.88 20.24
CA PHE A 107 -6.07 5.31 20.08
C PHE A 107 -7.55 5.64 20.22
N THR A 108 -8.44 4.75 19.79
CA THR A 108 -9.88 5.00 19.81
C THR A 108 -10.56 4.52 21.08
N GLY A 109 -9.99 3.54 21.78
CA GLY A 109 -10.65 2.86 22.91
C GLY A 109 -11.79 1.92 22.49
N SER A 110 -12.01 1.71 21.18
CA SER A 110 -13.19 1.02 20.66
C SER A 110 -12.84 -0.21 19.84
N HIS A 111 -13.47 -1.35 20.15
CA HIS A 111 -13.35 -2.57 19.33
C HIS A 111 -14.04 -2.40 17.98
N ALA A 112 -15.30 -1.95 17.97
CA ALA A 112 -16.06 -1.76 16.73
C ALA A 112 -15.36 -0.75 15.80
N GLY A 113 -14.87 0.36 16.36
CA GLY A 113 -14.12 1.36 15.61
C GLY A 113 -12.85 0.79 15.00
N ALA A 114 -11.99 0.18 15.83
CA ALA A 114 -10.75 -0.40 15.37
C ALA A 114 -10.95 -1.49 14.30
N MET A 115 -12.04 -2.25 14.40
CA MET A 115 -12.36 -3.30 13.44
C MET A 115 -12.78 -2.74 12.09
N VAL A 116 -13.68 -1.75 12.05
CA VAL A 116 -14.03 -1.10 10.78
C VAL A 116 -12.81 -0.44 10.15
N GLY A 117 -11.96 0.21 10.95
CA GLY A 117 -10.70 0.77 10.43
C GLY A 117 -9.74 -0.27 9.88
N ALA A 118 -9.60 -1.43 10.53
CA ALA A 118 -8.79 -2.55 10.06
C ALA A 118 -9.39 -3.21 8.80
N MET A 119 -10.71 -3.36 8.73
CA MET A 119 -11.41 -3.85 7.53
C MET A 119 -11.16 -2.91 6.35
N LEU A 120 -11.27 -1.60 6.55
CA LEU A 120 -10.94 -0.60 5.54
C LEU A 120 -9.47 -0.69 5.07
N PHE A 121 -8.55 -0.98 5.99
CA PHE A 121 -7.13 -1.17 5.65
C PHE A 121 -6.87 -2.46 4.86
N SER A 122 -7.62 -3.52 5.17
CA SER A 122 -7.38 -4.88 4.63
C SER A 122 -7.87 -5.12 3.21
N SER A 123 -8.80 -4.31 2.70
CA SER A 123 -9.40 -4.56 1.39
C SER A 123 -9.80 -3.24 0.74
N GLN A 124 -8.83 -2.35 0.55
CA GLN A 124 -9.05 -1.20 -0.30
C GLN A 124 -8.71 -1.58 -1.75
N TYR A 125 -9.71 -1.52 -2.63
CA TYR A 125 -9.61 -1.85 -4.06
C TYR A 125 -8.43 -1.14 -4.74
N LEU A 126 -8.19 0.12 -4.39
CA LEU A 126 -7.12 0.95 -4.96
C LEU A 126 -5.71 0.44 -4.64
N LEU A 127 -5.58 -0.49 -3.69
CA LEU A 127 -4.32 -1.08 -3.27
C LEU A 127 -4.18 -2.54 -3.71
N ASN A 128 -5.04 -3.02 -4.62
CA ASN A 128 -4.97 -4.36 -5.17
C ASN A 128 -3.53 -4.75 -5.58
N ASP A 129 -2.89 -3.91 -6.41
CA ASP A 129 -1.54 -4.19 -6.89
C ASP A 129 -0.53 -4.25 -5.75
N LEU A 130 -0.75 -3.54 -4.64
CA LEU A 130 0.12 -3.60 -3.47
C LEU A 130 -0.02 -4.91 -2.69
N TYR A 131 -1.20 -5.52 -2.73
CA TYR A 131 -1.45 -6.77 -2.02
C TYR A 131 -1.05 -8.00 -2.84
N TRP A 132 -0.91 -7.83 -4.16
CA TRP A 132 -0.73 -8.96 -5.08
C TRP A 132 0.51 -8.87 -5.94
N SER A 133 1.11 -7.70 -6.17
CA SER A 133 2.42 -7.63 -6.84
C SER A 133 3.54 -7.79 -5.83
N PHE A 134 4.37 -8.83 -5.98
CA PHE A 134 5.50 -9.00 -5.07
C PHE A 134 6.53 -7.86 -5.16
N GLY A 135 6.55 -7.12 -6.28
CA GLY A 135 7.30 -5.88 -6.46
C GLY A 135 7.11 -4.86 -5.33
N THR A 136 5.95 -4.85 -4.65
CA THR A 136 5.65 -3.92 -3.55
C THR A 136 5.99 -4.45 -2.15
N ILE A 137 6.78 -5.53 -2.07
CA ILE A 137 7.23 -6.12 -0.80
C ILE A 137 7.97 -5.10 0.08
N PHE A 138 8.69 -4.15 -0.54
CA PHE A 138 9.42 -3.10 0.16
C PHE A 138 8.47 -2.24 1.01
N GLU A 139 7.35 -1.83 0.43
CA GLU A 139 6.34 -0.99 1.05
C GLU A 139 5.60 -1.75 2.15
N VAL A 140 5.26 -3.03 1.89
CA VAL A 140 4.54 -3.87 2.85
C VAL A 140 5.39 -4.19 4.07
N ALA A 141 6.66 -4.56 3.89
CA ALA A 141 7.58 -4.85 4.97
C ALA A 141 7.97 -3.58 5.75
N SER A 142 8.19 -2.46 5.05
CA SER A 142 8.47 -1.17 5.70
C SER A 142 7.30 -0.73 6.59
N ALA A 143 6.07 -0.83 6.09
CA ALA A 143 4.87 -0.53 6.88
C ALA A 143 4.73 -1.44 8.11
N MET A 144 5.11 -2.72 8.01
CA MET A 144 5.09 -3.63 9.16
C MET A 144 5.99 -3.14 10.29
N LEU A 145 7.24 -2.81 9.97
CA LEU A 145 8.19 -2.28 10.96
C LEU A 145 7.71 -0.93 11.50
N TYR A 146 7.17 -0.08 10.63
CA TYR A 146 6.64 1.23 11.00
C TYR A 146 5.45 1.12 11.98
N PHE A 147 4.46 0.27 11.69
CA PHE A 147 3.30 0.04 12.55
C PHE A 147 3.67 -0.67 13.86
N ALA A 148 4.60 -1.63 13.81
CA ALA A 148 5.15 -2.23 15.01
C ALA A 148 5.84 -1.17 15.90
N GLY A 149 6.59 -0.26 15.30
CA GLY A 149 7.19 0.90 15.98
C GLY A 149 6.16 1.78 16.68
N ILE A 150 5.06 2.12 16.01
CA ILE A 150 3.95 2.90 16.61
C ILE A 150 3.36 2.16 17.82
N LEU A 151 3.12 0.86 17.71
CA LEU A 151 2.57 0.05 18.81
C LEU A 151 3.51 0.01 20.00
N LEU A 152 4.79 -0.25 19.77
CA LEU A 152 5.81 -0.27 20.82
C LEU A 152 5.90 1.10 21.50
N TRP A 153 5.94 2.18 20.72
CA TRP A 153 6.02 3.53 21.27
C TRP A 153 4.77 3.92 22.08
N SER A 154 3.61 3.43 21.68
CA SER A 154 2.37 3.74 22.38
C SER A 154 2.24 3.10 23.79
N ARG A 155 3.03 2.06 24.14
CA ARG A 155 2.97 1.31 25.42
C ARG A 155 3.30 2.17 26.66
N GLU A 156 2.43 2.13 27.68
CA GLU A 156 2.59 2.85 28.96
C GLU A 156 3.70 2.26 29.83
N ARG A 157 3.75 0.93 29.95
CA ARG A 157 4.86 0.18 30.56
C ARG A 157 5.63 -0.51 29.46
N ARG A 158 6.93 -0.21 29.40
CA ARG A 158 7.85 -0.78 28.42
C ARG A 158 8.89 -1.59 29.19
N SER A 159 9.03 -2.88 28.93
CA SER A 159 10.09 -3.67 29.58
C SER A 159 11.45 -3.26 29.01
N LEU A 160 12.54 -3.39 29.79
CA LEU A 160 13.88 -3.04 29.33
C LEU A 160 14.25 -3.72 28.00
N LYS A 161 13.79 -4.95 27.73
CA LYS A 161 14.05 -5.69 26.49
C LYS A 161 13.26 -5.15 25.29
N GLU A 162 11.99 -4.78 25.47
CA GLU A 162 11.18 -4.11 24.42
C GLU A 162 11.66 -2.67 24.18
N ILE A 163 12.12 -2.03 25.25
CA ILE A 163 12.84 -0.76 25.22
C ILE A 163 14.16 -0.94 24.47
N TRP A 164 14.90 -2.05 24.59
CA TRP A 164 16.14 -2.31 23.85
C TRP A 164 15.89 -2.56 22.35
N LEU A 165 14.82 -3.28 21.99
CA LEU A 165 14.40 -3.49 20.60
C LEU A 165 13.91 -2.18 19.93
N ALA A 166 13.20 -1.34 20.69
CA ALA A 166 12.85 0.01 20.25
C ALA A 166 14.00 1.04 20.40
N TYR A 167 14.97 0.76 21.29
CA TYR A 167 16.15 1.59 21.57
C TYR A 167 17.13 1.56 20.41
N ASP A 168 17.38 0.38 19.87
CA ASP A 168 18.34 0.18 18.77
C ASP A 168 17.88 0.92 17.52
N LEU A 169 16.58 1.18 17.44
CA LEU A 169 16.00 2.04 16.42
C LEU A 169 15.89 3.51 16.83
N LEU A 170 15.57 3.92 18.08
CA LEU A 170 15.18 5.32 18.34
C LEU A 170 15.48 5.96 19.73
N ILE A 171 16.42 5.45 20.54
CA ILE A 171 17.06 6.20 21.67
C ILE A 171 16.17 6.55 22.91
N ARG A 172 16.77 6.37 24.10
CA ARG A 172 16.31 6.50 25.52
C ARG A 172 15.59 7.81 25.91
N ARG A 173 14.95 8.01 27.08
CA ARG A 173 14.10 7.28 28.07
C ARG A 173 13.57 8.26 29.16
N ASN A 174 14.03 9.51 29.30
CA ASN A 174 13.52 10.46 30.32
C ASN A 174 13.44 11.93 29.81
N MET A 175 12.44 12.26 28.99
CA MET A 175 12.34 13.53 28.25
C MET A 175 12.20 14.79 29.13
N ARG A 176 13.31 15.49 29.32
CA ARG A 176 13.39 16.91 29.71
C ARG A 176 13.65 17.78 28.48
N TRP A 177 13.41 19.09 28.52
CA TRP A 177 13.60 20.01 27.37
C TRP A 177 14.99 19.92 26.71
N LYS A 178 16.04 19.57 27.48
CA LYS A 178 17.40 19.30 27.00
C LYS A 178 17.52 18.08 26.06
N MET A 179 16.49 17.23 25.97
CA MET A 179 16.44 16.06 25.08
C MET A 179 15.86 16.33 23.70
N LEU A 180 15.39 17.55 23.40
CA LEU A 180 15.16 17.98 22.01
C LEU A 180 16.40 17.73 21.16
N VAL A 181 17.61 17.85 21.74
CA VAL A 181 18.89 17.53 21.10
C VAL A 181 19.00 16.07 20.63
N HIS A 182 18.30 15.13 21.26
CA HIS A 182 18.26 13.73 20.82
C HIS A 182 17.27 13.46 19.70
N LEU A 183 16.33 14.38 19.44
CA LEU A 183 15.62 14.43 18.15
C LEU A 183 16.51 15.11 17.11
N ILE A 184 17.26 16.15 17.49
CA ILE A 184 18.12 16.90 16.57
C ILE A 184 19.07 15.97 15.83
N LEU A 185 19.76 15.02 16.48
CA LEU A 185 20.71 14.16 15.76
C LEU A 185 20.07 13.25 14.70
N PRO A 186 19.10 12.36 15.02
CA PRO A 186 18.44 11.54 14.00
C PRO A 186 17.61 12.36 13.01
N VAL A 187 16.99 13.47 13.43
CA VAL A 187 16.31 14.39 12.51
C VAL A 187 17.31 15.11 11.62
N ALA A 188 18.48 15.51 12.10
CA ALA A 188 19.52 16.16 11.30
C ALA A 188 20.24 15.16 10.39
N ILE A 189 20.43 13.91 10.81
CA ILE A 189 20.94 12.83 9.93
C ILE A 189 19.90 12.54 8.84
N GLY A 190 18.63 12.33 9.21
CA GLY A 190 17.55 12.08 8.26
C GLY A 190 17.29 13.27 7.33
N ALA A 191 17.29 14.49 7.85
CA ALA A 191 17.15 15.71 7.08
C ALA A 191 18.40 15.99 6.23
N GLY A 192 19.60 15.71 6.74
CA GLY A 192 20.85 15.85 5.99
C GLY A 192 20.95 14.87 4.84
N TYR A 193 20.59 13.60 5.07
CA TYR A 193 20.48 12.59 4.02
C TYR A 193 19.39 12.97 3.02
N GLY A 194 18.21 13.35 3.50
CA GLY A 194 17.10 13.81 2.65
C GLY A 194 17.48 15.03 1.80
N PHE A 195 18.12 16.03 2.40
CA PHE A 195 18.59 17.24 1.71
C PHE A 195 19.65 16.91 0.68
N ARG A 196 20.64 16.07 1.02
CA ARG A 196 21.65 15.59 0.07
C ARG A 196 21.01 14.87 -1.11
N LYS A 197 20.06 13.97 -0.87
CA LYS A 197 19.35 13.26 -1.95
C LYS A 197 18.50 14.20 -2.81
N VAL A 198 17.84 15.18 -2.20
CA VAL A 198 17.12 16.24 -2.93
C VAL A 198 18.08 17.02 -3.84
N LEU A 199 19.26 17.39 -3.34
CA LEU A 199 20.28 18.08 -4.14
C LEU A 199 20.81 17.20 -5.28
N GLU A 200 21.10 15.92 -5.02
CA GLU A 200 21.51 14.96 -6.05
C GLU A 200 20.43 14.81 -7.13
N MET A 201 19.15 14.83 -6.75
CA MET A 201 18.02 14.74 -7.69
C MET A 201 17.67 16.07 -8.37
N HIS A 202 18.12 17.23 -7.86
CA HIS A 202 17.77 18.55 -8.40
C HIS A 202 18.31 18.78 -9.82
N GLY A 203 19.37 18.05 -10.21
CA GLY A 203 19.93 18.06 -11.57
C GLY A 203 19.24 17.13 -12.57
N THR A 204 18.16 16.44 -12.17
CA THR A 204 17.43 15.55 -13.10
C THR A 204 16.52 16.35 -14.04
N TYR A 205 16.43 15.92 -15.29
CA TYR A 205 15.55 16.53 -16.28
C TYR A 205 14.09 16.47 -15.81
N PRO A 206 13.23 17.47 -16.13
CA PRO A 206 11.83 17.49 -15.69
C PRO A 206 10.98 16.27 -16.09
N THR A 207 11.45 15.47 -17.05
CA THR A 207 10.81 14.23 -17.50
C THR A 207 11.29 12.99 -16.76
N HIS A 208 12.31 13.10 -15.92
CA HIS A 208 12.86 11.98 -15.17
C HIS A 208 11.84 11.47 -14.14
N PRO A 209 11.67 10.15 -13.94
CA PRO A 209 10.68 9.61 -13.01
C PRO A 209 10.82 10.16 -11.59
N TYR A 210 12.06 10.31 -11.12
CA TYR A 210 12.36 10.80 -9.76
C TYR A 210 12.56 12.31 -9.67
N TYR A 211 12.17 13.07 -10.69
CA TYR A 211 12.23 14.52 -10.64
C TYR A 211 11.33 15.08 -9.52
N MET A 212 11.89 15.97 -8.70
CA MET A 212 11.21 16.58 -7.56
C MET A 212 10.91 18.05 -7.83
N ASP A 213 9.65 18.45 -7.61
CA ASP A 213 9.20 19.84 -7.71
C ASP A 213 8.59 20.32 -6.38
N MET A 214 9.32 21.15 -5.64
CA MET A 214 8.98 21.60 -4.29
C MET A 214 8.06 22.84 -4.23
N ARG A 215 7.39 23.20 -5.33
CA ARG A 215 6.45 24.34 -5.32
C ARG A 215 5.20 24.05 -4.48
N TRP A 216 4.65 25.09 -3.84
CA TRP A 216 3.37 25.01 -3.12
C TRP A 216 2.21 24.51 -4.00
N LEU A 217 2.21 24.89 -5.27
CA LEU A 217 1.23 24.42 -6.23
C LEU A 217 1.30 22.89 -6.43
N THR A 218 2.51 22.33 -6.40
CA THR A 218 2.77 20.90 -6.55
C THR A 218 2.35 20.12 -5.33
N LEU A 219 2.55 20.68 -4.13
CA LEU A 219 2.01 20.15 -2.88
C LEU A 219 0.48 20.03 -2.95
N GLY A 220 -0.20 21.13 -3.29
CA GLY A 220 -1.66 21.18 -3.39
C GLY A 220 -2.18 20.19 -4.44
N ARG A 221 -1.65 20.23 -5.66
CA ARG A 221 -2.02 19.31 -6.75
C ARG A 221 -1.73 17.84 -6.42
N GLY A 222 -0.62 17.56 -5.74
CA GLY A 222 -0.27 16.20 -5.33
C GLY A 222 -1.29 15.62 -4.36
N PHE A 223 -1.62 16.35 -3.30
CA PHE A 223 -2.66 15.91 -2.37
C PHE A 223 -4.00 15.77 -3.06
N GLY A 224 -4.39 16.77 -3.85
CA GLY A 224 -5.64 16.74 -4.62
C GLY A 224 -5.72 15.52 -5.55
N GLY A 225 -4.63 15.15 -6.23
CA GLY A 225 -4.54 13.96 -7.07
C GLY A 225 -4.75 12.67 -6.28
N TYR A 226 -4.03 12.50 -5.17
CA TYR A 226 -4.20 11.32 -4.32
C TYR A 226 -5.61 11.19 -3.74
N PHE A 227 -6.24 12.29 -3.32
CA PHE A 227 -7.62 12.26 -2.81
C PHE A 227 -8.64 12.03 -3.92
N ASN A 228 -8.46 12.63 -5.09
CA ASN A 228 -9.27 12.32 -6.28
C ASN A 228 -9.23 10.83 -6.60
N TRP A 229 -8.05 10.22 -6.55
CA TRP A 229 -7.89 8.78 -6.70
C TRP A 229 -8.57 7.98 -5.60
N LEU A 230 -8.40 8.37 -4.33
CA LEU A 230 -9.01 7.67 -3.19
C LEU A 230 -10.55 7.65 -3.26
N PHE A 231 -11.14 8.78 -3.63
CA PHE A 231 -12.60 8.97 -3.64
C PHE A 231 -13.22 8.76 -5.02
N ASN A 232 -12.41 8.49 -6.05
CA ASN A 232 -12.82 8.37 -7.45
C ASN A 232 -13.64 9.59 -7.93
N VAL A 233 -13.09 10.78 -7.76
CA VAL A 233 -13.70 12.06 -8.15
C VAL A 233 -12.69 12.95 -8.87
N GLU A 234 -13.15 13.97 -9.59
CA GLU A 234 -12.30 14.92 -10.32
C GLU A 234 -12.43 16.34 -9.74
N LEU A 235 -12.24 16.47 -8.43
CA LEU A 235 -12.32 17.77 -7.78
C LEU A 235 -11.04 18.58 -7.97
N ARG A 236 -11.19 19.90 -8.03
CA ARG A 236 -10.04 20.81 -7.98
C ARG A 236 -9.34 20.67 -6.61
N TRP A 237 -8.02 20.67 -6.60
CA TRP A 237 -7.23 20.43 -5.39
C TRP A 237 -7.51 21.43 -4.26
N GLN A 238 -7.93 22.65 -4.60
CA GLN A 238 -8.32 23.67 -3.60
C GLN A 238 -9.53 23.23 -2.78
N ILE A 239 -10.47 22.49 -3.37
CA ILE A 239 -11.65 21.96 -2.67
C ILE A 239 -11.20 21.00 -1.58
N TRP A 240 -10.27 20.10 -1.90
CA TRP A 240 -9.65 19.21 -0.91
C TRP A 240 -8.93 19.98 0.19
N ALA A 241 -8.10 20.96 -0.18
CA ALA A 241 -7.36 21.76 0.79
C ALA A 241 -8.29 22.49 1.77
N ILE A 242 -9.36 23.13 1.26
CA ILE A 242 -10.37 23.82 2.07
C ILE A 242 -11.11 22.81 2.96
N GLY A 243 -11.61 21.72 2.38
CA GLY A 243 -12.37 20.69 3.11
C GLY A 243 -11.57 20.06 4.25
N PHE A 244 -10.34 19.63 3.99
CA PHE A 244 -9.48 19.08 5.04
C PHE A 244 -9.10 20.12 6.09
N THR A 245 -8.80 21.36 5.70
CA THR A 245 -8.51 22.41 6.68
C THR A 245 -9.71 22.66 7.60
N ALA A 246 -10.91 22.74 7.04
CA ALA A 246 -12.14 22.92 7.82
C ALA A 246 -12.38 21.74 8.78
N ILE A 247 -12.22 20.50 8.31
CA ILE A 247 -12.35 19.30 9.15
C ILE A 247 -11.29 19.28 10.27
N LEU A 248 -10.05 19.68 9.97
CA LEU A 248 -8.98 19.72 10.96
C LEU A 248 -9.30 20.76 12.05
N LEU A 249 -9.69 21.97 11.65
CA LEU A 249 -10.09 23.03 12.57
C LEU A 249 -11.28 22.60 13.41
N MET A 250 -12.26 21.91 12.82
CA MET A 250 -13.38 21.31 13.55
C MET A 250 -12.88 20.30 14.60
N PHE A 251 -11.96 19.39 14.26
CA PHE A 251 -11.41 18.45 15.24
C PHE A 251 -10.66 19.13 16.37
N LEU A 252 -9.89 20.18 16.07
CA LEU A 252 -9.17 20.96 17.06
C LEU A 252 -10.14 21.71 17.99
N PHE A 253 -11.16 22.36 17.42
CA PHE A 253 -12.21 23.07 18.16
C PHE A 253 -13.01 22.13 19.06
N LEU A 254 -13.42 20.97 18.55
CA LEU A 254 -14.11 19.91 19.30
C LEU A 254 -13.18 19.12 20.23
N LYS A 255 -11.90 19.49 20.31
CA LYS A 255 -10.86 18.82 21.13
C LYS A 255 -10.74 17.31 20.85
N LYS A 256 -11.08 16.88 19.63
CA LYS A 256 -10.97 15.48 19.16
C LYS A 256 -9.54 15.17 18.74
N LYS A 257 -8.60 15.19 19.71
CA LYS A 257 -7.16 15.00 19.46
C LYS A 257 -6.82 13.76 18.62
N PRO A 258 -7.43 12.56 18.84
CA PRO A 258 -7.14 11.40 18.00
C PRO A 258 -7.54 11.60 16.53
N ALA A 259 -8.63 12.32 16.26
CA ALA A 259 -9.08 12.58 14.89
C ALA A 259 -8.14 13.56 14.17
N ALA A 260 -7.76 14.65 14.86
CA ALA A 260 -6.75 15.57 14.35
C ALA A 260 -5.41 14.86 14.08
N PHE A 261 -4.98 13.97 14.98
CA PHE A 261 -3.78 13.15 14.79
C PHE A 261 -3.86 12.30 13.52
N PHE A 262 -4.92 11.52 13.33
CA PHE A 262 -5.04 10.64 12.16
C PHE A 262 -5.18 11.42 10.85
N GLN A 263 -5.82 12.60 10.88
CA GLN A 263 -5.85 13.47 9.72
C GLN A 263 -4.46 14.02 9.38
N LEU A 264 -3.75 14.59 10.36
CA LEU A 264 -2.39 15.12 10.16
C LEU A 264 -1.42 14.01 9.73
N TYR A 265 -1.59 12.80 10.25
CA TYR A 265 -0.80 11.64 9.88
C TYR A 265 -0.85 11.37 8.37
N ILE A 266 -2.01 11.49 7.72
CA ILE A 266 -2.15 11.33 6.25
C ILE A 266 -1.23 12.33 5.54
N PHE A 267 -1.31 13.61 5.91
CA PHE A 267 -0.52 14.65 5.26
C PHE A 267 0.97 14.45 5.48
N ILE A 268 1.39 14.22 6.73
CA ILE A 268 2.81 14.06 7.10
C ILE A 268 3.43 12.86 6.40
N THR A 269 2.74 11.73 6.33
CA THR A 269 3.28 10.50 5.73
C THR A 269 3.35 10.56 4.20
N PHE A 270 2.56 11.43 3.56
CA PHE A 270 2.66 11.69 2.12
C PHE A 270 3.73 12.70 1.72
N LEU A 271 4.16 13.59 2.63
CA LEU A 271 5.11 14.66 2.31
C LEU A 271 6.35 14.20 1.53
N PRO A 272 6.99 13.05 1.83
CA PRO A 272 8.18 12.63 1.09
C PRO A 272 7.94 12.35 -0.40
N VAL A 273 6.75 11.88 -0.77
CA VAL A 273 6.45 11.41 -2.13
C VAL A 273 5.61 12.40 -2.94
N ILE A 274 4.99 13.37 -2.27
CA ILE A 274 4.06 14.33 -2.91
C ILE A 274 4.74 15.16 -4.00
N PHE A 275 6.05 15.38 -3.87
CA PHE A 275 6.86 16.19 -4.78
C PHE A 275 7.44 15.41 -5.96
N LEU A 276 7.31 14.08 -6.00
CA LEU A 276 7.73 13.23 -7.11
C LEU A 276 6.69 13.29 -8.24
N ILE A 277 6.71 14.34 -9.06
CA ILE A 277 5.60 14.63 -9.98
C ILE A 277 5.38 13.56 -11.06
N ASN A 278 6.44 12.86 -11.45
CA ASN A 278 6.42 11.83 -12.50
C ASN A 278 6.35 10.40 -11.94
N HIS A 279 6.31 10.24 -10.61
CA HIS A 279 6.29 8.94 -9.94
C HIS A 279 5.33 8.96 -8.76
N ARG A 280 4.09 9.35 -9.04
CA ARG A 280 2.98 9.27 -8.08
C ARG A 280 2.23 7.98 -8.31
N GLU A 281 2.47 7.03 -7.44
CA GLU A 281 1.89 5.69 -7.56
C GLU A 281 0.87 5.41 -6.44
N PHE A 282 -0.09 4.52 -6.71
CA PHE A 282 -1.13 4.15 -5.76
C PHE A 282 -0.58 3.46 -4.51
N PHE A 283 0.49 2.69 -4.63
CA PHE A 283 1.07 1.96 -3.51
C PHE A 283 1.58 2.87 -2.39
N TYR A 284 1.86 4.15 -2.67
CA TYR A 284 2.22 5.13 -1.64
C TYR A 284 1.11 5.44 -0.63
N TRP A 285 -0.15 5.05 -0.92
CA TRP A 285 -1.23 5.15 0.04
C TRP A 285 -1.08 4.23 1.25
N TYR A 286 -0.24 3.19 1.20
CA TYR A 286 -0.26 2.13 2.21
C TYR A 286 0.01 2.60 3.64
N ILE A 287 1.06 3.41 3.84
CA ILE A 287 1.38 3.98 5.16
C ILE A 287 0.34 5.06 5.54
N PRO A 288 0.00 6.04 4.67
CA PRO A 288 -1.05 7.03 4.93
C PRO A 288 -2.44 6.45 5.22
N LEU A 289 -2.76 5.27 4.69
CA LEU A 289 -4.08 4.63 4.85
C LEU A 289 -4.40 4.34 6.32
N LEU A 290 -3.39 4.14 7.19
CA LEU A 290 -3.62 4.08 8.64
C LEU A 290 -4.36 5.32 9.16
N GLY A 291 -4.09 6.51 8.61
CA GLY A 291 -4.79 7.74 8.95
C GLY A 291 -6.27 7.72 8.56
N VAL A 292 -6.57 7.29 7.32
CA VAL A 292 -7.94 7.14 6.84
C VAL A 292 -8.70 6.10 7.68
N SER A 293 -8.07 4.95 7.92
CA SER A 293 -8.59 3.89 8.80
C SER A 293 -8.83 4.39 10.23
N GLY A 294 -7.97 5.27 10.75
CA GLY A 294 -8.15 5.87 12.06
C GLY A 294 -9.32 6.85 12.14
N LEU A 295 -9.52 7.66 11.11
CA LEU A 295 -10.69 8.53 11.00
C LEU A 295 -11.99 7.71 10.91
N ALA A 296 -12.00 6.65 10.09
CA ALA A 296 -13.13 5.72 9.99
C ALA A 296 -13.42 5.02 11.33
N ALA A 297 -12.37 4.63 12.06
CA ALA A 297 -12.50 4.01 13.38
C ALA A 297 -13.10 4.95 14.42
N ILE A 298 -12.72 6.23 14.42
CA ILE A 298 -13.27 7.26 15.30
C ILE A 298 -14.73 7.52 14.96
N LEU A 299 -15.05 7.69 13.68
CA LEU A 299 -16.42 7.90 13.21
C LEU A 299 -17.31 6.72 13.63
N THR A 300 -16.84 5.50 13.41
CA THR A 300 -17.55 4.28 13.80
C THR A 300 -17.75 4.20 15.30
N ARG A 301 -16.74 4.53 16.11
CA ARG A 301 -16.89 4.57 17.56
C ARG A 301 -17.97 5.57 17.98
N ASP A 302 -17.90 6.79 17.45
CA ASP A 302 -18.81 7.87 17.84
C ASP A 302 -20.25 7.54 17.40
N ALA A 303 -20.42 6.95 16.20
CA ALA A 303 -21.69 6.43 15.73
C ALA A 303 -22.20 5.26 16.59
N ALA A 304 -21.35 4.28 16.92
CA ALA A 304 -21.73 3.15 17.77
C ALA A 304 -22.14 3.60 19.18
N ALA A 305 -21.48 4.63 19.74
CA ALA A 305 -21.87 5.21 21.02
C ALA A 305 -23.25 5.90 20.95
N PHE A 306 -23.55 6.55 19.83
CA PHE A 306 -24.87 7.16 19.59
C PHE A 306 -25.97 6.10 19.43
N PHE A 307 -25.77 5.13 18.52
CA PHE A 307 -26.74 4.07 18.25
C PHE A 307 -26.84 3.03 19.36
N GLY A 308 -25.82 2.88 20.22
CA GLY A 308 -25.85 2.00 21.39
C GLY A 308 -26.89 2.37 22.44
N ARG A 309 -27.54 3.53 22.30
CA ARG A 309 -28.75 3.90 23.05
C ARG A 309 -29.99 3.12 22.61
N PHE A 310 -29.98 2.62 21.38
CA PHE A 310 -31.09 1.94 20.73
C PHE A 310 -30.79 0.47 20.41
N ILE A 311 -29.51 0.13 20.22
CA ILE A 311 -29.05 -1.21 19.84
C ILE A 311 -28.29 -1.84 21.02
N PRO A 312 -28.64 -3.09 21.44
CA PRO A 312 -27.90 -3.80 22.48
C PRO A 312 -26.40 -3.87 22.16
N GLN A 313 -25.54 -3.62 23.16
CA GLN A 313 -24.08 -3.59 22.97
C GLN A 313 -23.52 -4.85 22.28
N ARG A 314 -24.10 -6.03 22.55
CA ARG A 314 -23.71 -7.30 21.93
C ARG A 314 -23.91 -7.34 20.41
N LEU A 315 -24.80 -6.51 19.87
CA LEU A 315 -25.11 -6.44 18.44
C LEU A 315 -24.36 -5.32 17.71
N LEU A 316 -23.84 -4.30 18.42
CA LEU A 316 -23.22 -3.13 17.80
C LEU A 316 -22.02 -3.49 16.89
N ALA A 317 -21.07 -4.29 17.39
CA ALA A 317 -19.91 -4.67 16.58
C ALA A 317 -20.29 -5.56 15.39
N PRO A 318 -21.09 -6.64 15.55
CA PRO A 318 -21.61 -7.42 14.43
C PRO A 318 -22.36 -6.60 13.39
N THR A 319 -23.29 -5.74 13.82
CA THR A 319 -24.08 -4.89 12.91
C THR A 319 -23.20 -3.88 12.18
N SER A 320 -22.21 -3.27 12.86
CA SER A 320 -21.25 -2.36 12.21
C SER A 320 -20.41 -3.08 11.15
N CYS A 321 -19.94 -4.29 11.45
CA CYS A 321 -19.17 -5.10 10.50
C CYS A 321 -20.02 -5.54 9.31
N ALA A 322 -21.27 -5.95 9.55
CA ALA A 322 -22.20 -6.35 8.49
C ALA A 322 -22.57 -5.17 7.58
N LEU A 323 -22.87 -4.00 8.15
CA LEU A 323 -23.12 -2.77 7.38
C LEU A 323 -21.90 -2.37 6.56
N PHE A 324 -20.70 -2.42 7.15
CA PHE A 324 -19.47 -2.13 6.42
C PHE A 324 -19.23 -3.13 5.29
N ALA A 325 -19.39 -4.43 5.53
CA ALA A 325 -19.26 -5.46 4.50
C ALA A 325 -20.28 -5.27 3.36
N LEU A 326 -21.53 -4.89 3.68
CA LEU A 326 -22.54 -4.55 2.69
C LEU A 326 -22.15 -3.31 1.87
N LEU A 327 -21.60 -2.27 2.50
CA LEU A 327 -21.10 -1.09 1.80
C LEU A 327 -19.92 -1.44 0.89
N CYS A 328 -18.97 -2.25 1.36
CA CYS A 328 -17.87 -2.77 0.54
C CYS A 328 -18.39 -3.59 -0.65
N TYR A 329 -19.39 -4.46 -0.43
CA TYR A 329 -19.98 -5.26 -1.49
C TYR A 329 -20.72 -4.39 -2.53
N ALA A 330 -21.47 -3.37 -2.07
CA ALA A 330 -22.13 -2.42 -2.96
C ALA A 330 -21.13 -1.59 -3.77
N ALA A 331 -20.04 -1.13 -3.13
CA ALA A 331 -18.96 -0.44 -3.80
C ALA A 331 -18.27 -1.35 -4.84
N TYR A 332 -17.97 -2.60 -4.47
CA TYR A 332 -17.41 -3.60 -5.37
C TYR A 332 -18.33 -3.85 -6.57
N GLY A 333 -19.63 -4.03 -6.34
CA GLY A 333 -20.63 -4.22 -7.40
C GLY A 333 -20.64 -3.06 -8.39
N ARG A 334 -20.54 -1.82 -7.90
CA ARG A 334 -20.46 -0.62 -8.75
C ARG A 334 -19.18 -0.54 -9.57
N THR A 335 -18.07 -1.08 -9.06
CA THR A 335 -16.77 -1.11 -9.76
C THR A 335 -16.56 -2.37 -10.61
N ARG A 336 -17.40 -3.39 -10.45
CA ARG A 336 -17.25 -4.70 -11.11
C ARG A 336 -17.30 -4.58 -12.64
N ASP A 337 -18.16 -3.71 -13.15
CA ASP A 337 -18.37 -3.51 -14.59
C ASP A 337 -17.12 -2.92 -15.28
N LEU A 338 -16.30 -2.15 -14.54
CA LEU A 338 -15.01 -1.64 -15.03
C LEU A 338 -13.93 -2.73 -15.13
N THR A 339 -14.14 -3.87 -14.47
CA THR A 339 -13.16 -4.97 -14.37
C THR A 339 -13.52 -6.17 -15.25
N GLN A 340 -14.80 -6.31 -15.62
CA GLN A 340 -15.31 -7.46 -16.40
C GLN A 340 -15.11 -7.35 -17.92
N SER A 341 -14.89 -6.16 -18.49
CA SER A 341 -14.71 -5.97 -19.94
C SER A 341 -13.34 -6.41 -20.49
N ARG A 342 -12.57 -7.23 -19.76
CA ARG A 342 -11.19 -7.63 -20.13
C ARG A 342 -10.92 -9.14 -20.06
N ARG A 343 -11.94 -10.00 -20.18
CA ARG A 343 -11.77 -11.46 -20.01
C ARG A 343 -12.51 -12.29 -21.07
N GLU A 344 -12.15 -12.12 -22.34
CA GLU A 344 -12.18 -13.24 -23.29
C GLU A 344 -10.72 -13.52 -23.67
N TRP A 345 -10.20 -14.64 -23.17
CA TRP A 345 -8.79 -15.00 -23.30
C TRP A 345 -8.61 -15.84 -24.57
N PRO A 346 -7.48 -15.71 -25.28
CA PRO A 346 -7.15 -16.62 -26.38
C PRO A 346 -7.10 -18.08 -25.89
N PRO A 347 -7.42 -19.08 -26.74
CA PRO A 347 -7.24 -20.49 -26.42
C PRO A 347 -5.75 -20.91 -26.34
N PRO A 348 -5.43 -22.06 -25.70
CA PRO A 348 -4.07 -22.58 -25.55
C PRO A 348 -3.25 -22.64 -26.86
N GLY A 349 -2.02 -22.09 -26.86
CA GLY A 349 -1.07 -22.21 -27.98
C GLY A 349 -1.19 -21.18 -29.11
N GLU A 350 -2.06 -20.17 -28.97
CA GLU A 350 -2.25 -19.12 -29.97
C GLU A 350 -1.16 -18.04 -29.90
N THR A 351 -0.86 -17.41 -31.04
CA THR A 351 0.04 -16.25 -31.11
C THR A 351 -0.75 -14.98 -31.36
N LEU A 352 -0.61 -14.01 -30.46
CA LEU A 352 -1.13 -12.67 -30.68
C LEU A 352 -0.20 -11.89 -31.59
N VAL A 353 -0.75 -11.38 -32.69
CA VAL A 353 0.05 -10.67 -33.68
C VAL A 353 -0.27 -9.18 -33.59
N PHE A 354 0.76 -8.37 -33.34
CA PHE A 354 0.67 -6.93 -33.18
C PHE A 354 1.29 -6.21 -34.39
N ARG A 355 0.63 -5.17 -34.92
CA ARG A 355 1.20 -4.31 -35.98
C ARG A 355 1.95 -3.09 -35.43
N SER A 356 1.61 -2.67 -34.22
CA SER A 356 2.26 -1.57 -33.54
C SER A 356 2.48 -1.91 -32.06
N TYR A 357 3.29 -1.11 -31.39
CA TYR A 357 3.53 -1.18 -29.94
C TYR A 357 3.67 0.25 -29.41
N PRO A 358 3.45 0.49 -28.10
CA PRO A 358 3.64 1.82 -27.53
C PRO A 358 5.05 2.35 -27.80
N GLN A 359 5.17 3.65 -28.15
CA GLN A 359 6.43 4.28 -28.58
C GLN A 359 7.61 4.08 -27.61
N TYR A 360 7.34 3.86 -26.33
CA TYR A 360 8.34 3.69 -25.28
C TYR A 360 8.53 2.25 -24.81
N PHE A 361 7.93 1.26 -25.48
CA PHE A 361 8.10 -0.15 -25.15
C PHE A 361 9.24 -0.74 -25.97
N ASP A 362 10.08 -1.57 -25.37
CA ASP A 362 11.03 -2.37 -26.13
C ASP A 362 10.31 -3.57 -26.79
N ARG A 363 10.81 -4.04 -27.93
CA ARG A 363 10.17 -5.14 -28.70
C ARG A 363 10.08 -6.43 -27.88
N GLY A 364 11.06 -6.73 -27.03
CA GLY A 364 11.03 -7.89 -26.13
C GLY A 364 9.99 -7.77 -25.04
N VAL A 365 9.70 -6.53 -24.59
CA VAL A 365 8.71 -6.25 -23.55
C VAL A 365 7.31 -6.59 -24.02
N LEU A 366 7.01 -6.56 -25.33
CA LEU A 366 5.68 -6.89 -25.84
C LEU A 366 5.29 -8.35 -25.56
N LEU A 367 6.20 -9.30 -25.74
CA LEU A 367 5.95 -10.72 -25.43
C LEU A 367 5.70 -10.91 -23.95
N PHE A 368 6.58 -10.40 -23.11
CA PHE A 368 6.43 -10.52 -21.67
C PHE A 368 5.17 -9.80 -21.18
N ALA A 369 4.93 -8.56 -21.61
CA ALA A 369 3.74 -7.80 -21.27
C ALA A 369 2.45 -8.51 -21.72
N THR A 370 2.46 -9.16 -22.88
CA THR A 370 1.32 -9.92 -23.40
C THR A 370 1.09 -11.19 -22.60
N GLN A 371 2.13 -11.99 -22.36
CA GLN A 371 2.04 -13.21 -21.54
C GLN A 371 1.66 -12.90 -20.08
N ILE A 372 2.11 -11.75 -19.56
CA ILE A 372 1.79 -11.24 -18.23
C ILE A 372 0.34 -10.75 -18.18
N ALA A 373 -0.09 -9.91 -19.13
CA ALA A 373 -1.48 -9.44 -19.23
C ALA A 373 -2.45 -10.61 -19.40
N LEU A 374 -2.03 -11.64 -20.15
CA LEU A 374 -2.79 -12.84 -20.43
C LEU A 374 -2.53 -14.02 -19.48
N ARG A 375 -1.68 -13.86 -18.47
CA ARG A 375 -1.40 -14.86 -17.42
C ARG A 375 -1.13 -16.26 -17.98
N ARG A 376 -0.46 -16.30 -19.12
CA ARG A 376 -0.28 -17.49 -19.93
C ARG A 376 1.08 -17.43 -20.61
N THR A 377 1.96 -18.35 -20.24
CA THR A 377 3.32 -18.47 -20.82
C THR A 377 3.33 -19.27 -22.11
N ASP A 378 2.20 -19.91 -22.44
CA ASP A 378 1.96 -20.70 -23.65
C ASP A 378 1.32 -19.87 -24.77
N ILE A 379 1.25 -18.53 -24.62
CA ILE A 379 0.81 -17.59 -25.67
C ILE A 379 2.05 -16.95 -26.30
N GLY A 380 2.12 -16.99 -27.63
CA GLY A 380 3.09 -16.20 -28.38
C GLY A 380 2.63 -14.76 -28.52
N ALA A 381 3.58 -13.82 -28.62
CA ALA A 381 3.29 -12.47 -29.08
C ALA A 381 4.34 -12.09 -30.12
N GLN A 382 3.89 -11.60 -31.27
CA GLN A 382 4.77 -11.23 -32.36
C GLN A 382 4.42 -9.86 -32.88
N LEU A 383 5.44 -9.01 -33.03
CA LEU A 383 5.31 -7.75 -33.75
C LEU A 383 5.65 -7.96 -35.22
N VAL A 384 4.72 -7.63 -36.12
CA VAL A 384 4.85 -7.79 -37.58
C VAL A 384 4.46 -6.52 -38.30
N ASP A 385 5.04 -6.29 -39.48
CA ASP A 385 4.64 -5.17 -40.34
C ASP A 385 3.35 -5.48 -41.12
N THR A 386 3.12 -6.75 -41.45
CA THR A 386 1.93 -7.25 -42.16
C THR A 386 1.39 -8.48 -41.45
N PHE A 387 0.07 -8.56 -41.26
CA PHE A 387 -0.53 -9.71 -40.57
C PHE A 387 -0.43 -10.98 -41.41
N PRO A 388 -0.02 -12.11 -40.82
CA PRO A 388 -0.18 -13.41 -41.44
C PRO A 388 -1.65 -13.65 -41.80
N PRO A 389 -1.95 -14.25 -42.97
CA PRO A 389 -3.32 -14.48 -43.41
C PRO A 389 -4.12 -15.38 -42.46
N ASP A 390 -3.43 -16.28 -41.74
CA ASP A 390 -3.95 -17.20 -40.73
C ASP A 390 -3.96 -16.63 -39.30
N ALA A 391 -3.47 -15.40 -39.09
CA ALA A 391 -3.48 -14.77 -37.77
C ALA A 391 -4.90 -14.50 -37.30
N ARG A 392 -5.33 -15.26 -36.29
CA ARG A 392 -6.66 -15.17 -35.67
C ARG A 392 -6.84 -13.92 -34.81
N TYR A 393 -5.77 -13.46 -34.19
CA TYR A 393 -5.78 -12.31 -33.28
C TYR A 393 -4.84 -11.21 -33.79
N ARG A 394 -5.42 -10.31 -34.58
CA ARG A 394 -4.74 -9.17 -35.21
C ARG A 394 -4.96 -7.92 -34.39
N LEU A 395 -3.90 -7.39 -33.78
CA LEU A 395 -3.98 -6.32 -32.81
C LEU A 395 -3.11 -5.13 -33.22
N ARG A 396 -3.57 -3.91 -32.95
CA ARG A 396 -2.73 -2.71 -33.02
C ARG A 396 -2.91 -1.85 -31.78
N PHE A 397 -1.88 -1.09 -31.44
CA PHE A 397 -1.97 -0.01 -30.46
C PHE A 397 -2.28 1.31 -31.15
N GLU A 398 -3.31 1.99 -30.65
CA GLU A 398 -3.71 3.33 -31.10
C GLU A 398 -4.18 4.13 -29.88
N ALA A 399 -3.63 5.33 -29.68
CA ALA A 399 -3.94 6.20 -28.53
C ALA A 399 -3.87 5.48 -27.16
N SER A 400 -2.84 4.66 -26.94
CA SER A 400 -2.63 3.85 -25.73
C SER A 400 -3.72 2.80 -25.46
N ARG A 401 -4.50 2.43 -26.48
CA ARG A 401 -5.50 1.36 -26.42
C ARG A 401 -5.15 0.27 -27.43
N ILE A 402 -5.52 -0.97 -27.12
CA ILE A 402 -5.44 -2.08 -28.06
C ILE A 402 -6.72 -2.10 -28.88
N ILE A 403 -6.57 -2.16 -30.20
CA ILE A 403 -7.66 -2.27 -31.15
C ILE A 403 -7.48 -3.59 -31.91
N ALA A 404 -8.54 -4.38 -32.00
CA ALA A 404 -8.58 -5.53 -32.89
C ALA A 404 -8.79 -5.03 -34.33
N GLU A 405 -7.95 -5.49 -35.25
CA GLU A 405 -8.17 -5.29 -36.68
C GLU A 405 -8.88 -6.53 -37.26
N GLU A 406 -9.88 -6.29 -38.11
CA GLU A 406 -10.60 -7.35 -38.82
C GLU A 406 -9.72 -8.06 -39.88
#